data_AF-A0A9D0YN99-F1
#
_entry.id   AF-A0A9D0YN99-F1
#
_cell.length_a   1.000
_cell.length_b   1.000
_cell.length_c   1.000
_cell.angle_alpha   90.00
_cell.angle_beta   90.00
_cell.angle_gamma   90.00
#
_symmetry.space_group_name_H-M   'P 1'
#
loop_
_entity.id
_entity.type
_entity.pdbx_description
1 polymer ?
#
loop_
_entity_poly.entity_id
_entity_poly.type
_entity_poly.pdbx_seq_one_letter_code
_entity_poly.pdbx_strand_id
1 'polypeptide(L)'
;MARRGRRKGGPRYKKVHLSLPKRLYSILNGIAMGDERKLNRLIKGILEEKLQESTVAELEAYISGGNEEEELISTEEIKEEQTV
;
A
#
# COMPACT_ATOMS: atom_id res chain seq x y z
N MET A 1 23.04 21.19 31.17
CA MET A 1 21.79 20.42 31.04
C MET A 1 21.52 20.17 29.56
N ALA A 2 21.62 18.93 29.09
CA ALA A 2 21.41 18.60 27.67
C ALA A 2 19.92 18.73 27.30
N ARG A 3 19.62 19.53 26.26
CA ARG A 3 18.27 19.68 25.73
C ARG A 3 17.79 18.33 25.21
N ARG A 4 16.86 17.70 25.93
CA ARG A 4 16.19 16.46 25.50
C ARG A 4 15.47 16.77 24.18
N GLY A 5 16.06 16.35 23.06
CA GLY A 5 15.51 16.61 21.73
C GLY A 5 14.06 16.13 21.67
N ARG A 6 13.13 16.99 21.25
CA ARG A 6 11.73 16.62 20.97
C ARG A 6 11.77 15.39 20.05
N ARG A 7 11.45 14.21 20.59
CA ARG A 7 11.25 13.01 19.76
C ARG A 7 10.19 13.40 18.73
N LYS A 8 10.55 13.40 17.45
CA LYS A 8 9.62 13.59 16.33
C LYS A 8 8.59 12.46 16.42
N GLY A 9 7.44 12.74 17.02
CA GLY A 9 6.53 11.70 17.53
C GLY A 9 5.06 12.09 17.39
N GLY A 10 4.68 12.52 16.19
CA GLY A 10 3.28 12.74 15.79
C GLY A 10 2.89 11.83 14.62
N PRO A 11 1.60 11.80 14.22
CA PRO A 11 1.08 10.93 13.16
C PRO A 11 1.88 11.00 11.85
N ARG A 12 2.41 12.19 11.52
CA ARG A 12 3.30 12.44 10.37
C ARG A 12 4.60 11.61 10.37
N TYR A 13 5.04 11.12 11.52
CA TYR A 13 6.26 10.31 11.67
C TYR A 13 5.95 8.83 11.91
N LYS A 14 4.67 8.43 11.86
CA LYS A 14 4.28 7.03 11.95
C LYS A 14 4.74 6.33 10.68
N LYS A 15 5.71 5.42 10.82
CA LYS A 15 6.10 4.53 9.73
C LYS A 15 4.97 3.53 9.53
N VAL A 16 4.51 3.41 8.30
CA VAL A 16 3.56 2.39 7.87
C VAL A 16 4.34 1.34 7.09
N HIS A 17 4.12 0.08 7.42
CA HIS A 17 4.63 -1.05 6.67
C HIS A 17 3.48 -1.62 5.86
N LEU A 18 3.72 -1.88 4.58
CA LEU A 18 2.75 -2.45 3.66
C LEU A 18 3.29 -3.80 3.19
N SER A 19 2.46 -4.83 3.28
CA SER A 19 2.70 -6.11 2.63
C SER A 19 2.10 -6.02 1.23
N LEU A 20 2.88 -6.37 0.22
CA LEU A 20 2.43 -6.36 -1.18
C LEU A 20 2.70 -7.74 -1.80
N PRO A 21 1.84 -8.23 -2.70
CA PRO A 21 2.13 -9.39 -3.51
C PRO A 21 3.46 -9.22 -4.24
N LYS A 22 4.28 -10.29 -4.29
CA LYS A 22 5.64 -10.24 -4.85
C LYS A 22 5.67 -9.67 -6.27
N ARG A 23 4.72 -10.09 -7.11
CA ARG A 23 4.57 -9.60 -8.50
C ARG A 23 4.32 -8.10 -8.54
N LEU A 24 3.38 -7.60 -7.73
CA LEU A 24 3.06 -6.18 -7.65
C LEU A 24 4.28 -5.37 -7.17
N TYR A 25 4.95 -5.85 -6.11
CA TYR A 25 6.18 -5.22 -5.63
C TYR A 25 7.25 -5.15 -6.74
N SER A 26 7.49 -6.25 -7.46
CA SER A 26 8.47 -6.29 -8.54
C SER A 26 8.15 -5.30 -9.67
N ILE A 27 6.89 -5.15 -10.04
CA ILE A 27 6.46 -4.17 -11.05
C ILE A 27 6.72 -2.74 -10.56
N LEU A 28 6.23 -2.39 -9.37
CA LEU A 28 6.41 -1.03 -8.81
C LEU A 28 7.89 -0.70 -8.62
N ASN A 29 8.68 -1.67 -8.18
CA ASN A 29 10.12 -1.50 -8.01
C ASN A 29 10.85 -1.32 -9.36
N GLY A 30 10.41 -2.02 -10.41
CA GLY A 30 10.89 -1.83 -11.78
C GLY A 30 10.64 -0.41 -12.30
N ILE A 31 9.42 0.11 -12.10
CA ILE A 31 9.06 1.50 -12.44
C ILE A 31 9.92 2.49 -11.66
N ALA A 32 10.16 2.22 -10.38
CA ALA A 32 11.04 3.03 -9.52
C ALA A 32 12.54 2.87 -9.82
N MET A 33 12.92 2.00 -10.77
CA MET A 33 14.31 1.69 -11.12
C MET A 33 15.15 1.18 -9.94
N GLY A 34 14.53 0.46 -9.00
CA GLY A 34 15.19 -0.03 -7.78
C GLY A 34 15.48 1.04 -6.72
N ASP A 35 15.05 2.29 -6.93
CA ASP A 35 15.24 3.38 -5.97
C ASP A 35 14.09 3.42 -4.96
N GLU A 36 14.36 3.04 -3.72
CA GLU A 36 13.38 3.01 -2.63
C GLU A 36 12.73 4.37 -2.37
N ARG A 37 13.43 5.50 -2.59
CA ARG A 37 12.83 6.83 -2.43
C ARG A 37 11.82 7.13 -3.52
N LYS A 38 12.09 6.69 -4.75
CA LYS A 38 11.14 6.82 -5.86
C LYS A 38 9.95 5.90 -5.67
N LEU A 39 10.18 4.66 -5.22
CA LEU A 39 9.12 3.71 -4.91
C LEU A 39 8.15 4.27 -3.86
N ASN A 40 8.67 4.83 -2.76
CA ASN A 40 7.84 5.45 -1.73
C ASN A 40 7.06 6.67 -2.27
N ARG A 41 7.64 7.48 -3.17
CA ARG A 41 6.92 8.59 -3.81
C ARG A 41 5.83 8.09 -4.75
N LEU A 42 6.09 7.04 -5.52
CA LEU A 42 5.14 6.43 -6.43
C LEU A 42 3.93 5.88 -5.66
N ILE A 43 4.16 5.05 -4.64
CA ILE A 43 3.09 4.50 -3.79
C ILE A 43 2.27 5.63 -3.17
N LYS A 44 2.94 6.67 -2.68
CA LYS A 44 2.26 7.82 -2.10
C LYS A 44 1.41 8.57 -3.13
N GLY A 45 1.91 8.78 -4.35
CA GLY A 45 1.16 9.42 -5.43
C GLY A 45 -0.10 8.65 -5.80
N ILE A 46 0.01 7.31 -5.94
CA ILE A 46 -1.14 6.43 -6.23
C ILE A 46 -2.21 6.55 -5.14
N LEU A 47 -1.80 6.55 -3.86
CA LEU A 47 -2.73 6.69 -2.75
C LEU A 47 -3.37 8.09 -2.69
N GLU A 48 -2.61 9.15 -2.97
CA GLU A 48 -3.12 10.52 -3.00
C GLU A 48 -4.14 10.71 -4.13
N GLU A 49 -3.89 10.16 -5.32
CA GLU A 49 -4.81 10.16 -6.46
C GLU A 49 -6.10 9.41 -6.11
N LYS A 50 -5.98 8.18 -5.58
CA LYS A 50 -7.16 7.41 -5.17
C LYS A 50 -7.98 8.12 -4.10
N LEU A 51 -7.33 8.77 -3.12
CA LEU A 51 -8.02 9.53 -2.07
C LEU A 51 -8.74 10.77 -2.61
N GLN A 52 -8.22 11.40 -3.67
CA GLN A 52 -8.87 12.55 -4.30
C GLN A 52 -10.11 12.14 -5.08
N GLU A 53 -10.10 10.96 -5.69
CA GLU A 53 -11.21 10.44 -6.50
C GLU A 53 -12.28 9.72 -5.68
N SER A 54 -11.94 9.20 -4.50
CA SER A 54 -12.85 8.36 -3.70
C SER A 54 -13.84 9.17 -2.88
N THR A 55 -15.08 8.68 -2.79
CA THR A 55 -16.09 9.21 -1.85
C THR A 55 -15.82 8.73 -0.41
N VAL A 56 -16.38 9.42 0.58
CA VAL A 56 -16.28 8.99 2.00
C VAL A 56 -16.82 7.57 2.19
N ALA A 57 -17.93 7.23 1.50
CA ALA A 57 -18.55 5.92 1.57
C ALA A 57 -17.62 4.80 1.03
N GLU A 58 -16.89 5.05 -0.06
CA GLU A 58 -15.90 4.09 -0.58
C GLU A 58 -14.73 3.89 0.39
N LEU A 59 -14.25 4.97 1.01
CA LEU A 59 -13.17 4.88 2.00
C LEU A 59 -13.61 4.10 3.25
N GLU A 60 -14.85 4.30 3.70
CA GLU A 60 -15.45 3.51 4.78
C GLU A 60 -15.61 2.04 4.40
N ALA A 61 -15.93 1.73 3.14
CA ALA A 61 -15.99 0.37 2.63
C ALA A 61 -14.63 -0.33 2.70
N TYR A 62 -13.53 0.33 2.32
CA TYR A 62 -12.18 -0.26 2.45
C TYR A 62 -11.76 -0.52 3.90
N ILE A 63 -12.23 0.31 4.84
CA ILE A 63 -11.96 0.13 6.27
C ILE A 63 -12.80 -1.02 6.86
N SER A 64 -14.03 -1.18 6.37
CA SER A 64 -15.00 -2.15 6.90
C SER A 64 -14.98 -3.53 6.22
N GLY A 65 -14.52 -3.62 4.96
CA GLY A 65 -14.52 -4.85 4.14
C GLY A 65 -13.20 -5.64 4.10
N GLY A 66 -12.23 -5.33 4.96
CA GLY A 66 -10.84 -5.80 4.82
C GLY A 66 -10.54 -7.26 5.17
N ASN A 67 -11.23 -8.25 4.58
CA ASN A 67 -10.74 -9.65 4.54
C ASN A 67 -11.29 -10.53 3.40
N GLU A 68 -12.42 -10.20 2.75
CA GLU A 68 -13.07 -11.18 1.84
C GLU A 68 -12.64 -11.06 0.37
N GLU A 69 -12.30 -9.86 -0.12
CA GLU A 69 -11.97 -9.67 -1.55
C GLU A 69 -10.53 -10.06 -1.93
N GLU A 70 -9.56 -9.98 -1.00
CA GLU A 70 -8.17 -10.44 -1.25
C GLU A 70 -8.07 -11.99 -1.29
N GLU A 71 -8.96 -12.71 -0.60
CA GLU A 71 -9.04 -14.18 -0.68
C GLU A 71 -9.63 -14.66 -2.02
N LEU A 72 -10.55 -13.89 -2.62
CA LEU A 72 -11.18 -14.28 -3.89
C LEU A 72 -10.21 -14.16 -5.07
N ILE A 73 -9.44 -13.07 -5.15
CA ILE A 73 -8.46 -12.87 -6.24
C ILE A 73 -7.34 -13.93 -6.17
N SER A 74 -6.88 -14.27 -4.96
CA SER A 74 -5.86 -15.29 -4.78
C SER A 74 -6.36 -16.71 -5.06
N THR A 75 -7.64 -17.00 -4.85
CA THR A 75 -8.21 -18.34 -5.12
C THR A 75 -8.65 -18.55 -6.57
N GLU A 76 -9.02 -17.49 -7.28
CA GLU A 76 -9.35 -17.56 -8.71
C GLU A 76 -8.10 -17.73 -9.59
N GLU A 77 -7.01 -16.98 -9.32
CA GLU A 77 -5.75 -17.10 -10.06
C GLU A 77 -5.10 -18.50 -9.92
N ILE A 78 -5.25 -19.16 -8.77
CA ILE A 78 -4.70 -20.51 -8.52
C ILE A 78 -5.47 -21.60 -9.30
N LYS A 79 -6.76 -21.40 -9.58
CA LYS A 79 -7.58 -22.38 -10.30
C LYS A 79 -7.31 -22.35 -11.81
N GLU A 80 -7.10 -21.18 -12.39
CA GLU A 80 -6.83 -21.07 -13.83
C GLU A 80 -5.45 -21.66 -14.21
N GLU A 81 -4.41 -21.52 -13.37
CA GLU A 81 -3.09 -22.12 -13.61
C GLU A 81 -3.05 -23.66 -13.49
N GLN A 82 -4.03 -24.30 -12.84
CA GLN A 82 -4.07 -25.77 -12.71
C GLN A 82 -4.87 -26.47 -13.82
N THR A 83 -5.57 -25.70 -14.67
CA THR A 83 -6.43 -26.24 -15.75
C THR A 83 -5.89 -26.04 -17.16
N VAL A 84 -4.68 -25.47 -17.32
CA VAL A 84 -3.99 -25.27 -18.61
C VAL A 84 -2.73 -26.12 -18.71
#